data_AF-A0AAN6EMR1-F1
#
_entry.id   AF-A0AAN6EMR1-F1
#
_cell.length_a   1.000
_cell.length_b   1.000
_cell.length_c   1.000
_cell.angle_alpha   90.00
_cell.angle_beta   90.00
_cell.angle_gamma   90.00
#
_symmetry.space_group_name_H-M   'P 1'
#
loop_
_entity.id
_entity.type
_entity.pdbx_description
1 polymer ?
#
loop_
_entity_poly.entity_id
_entity_poly.type
_entity_poly.pdbx_seq_one_letter_code
_entity_poly.pdbx_strand_id
1 'polypeptide(L)' 'MKQKTMQQIIPSNFIDKHKLEDFLSTTNDPSSFKVTRKLDKYHIQYFIVNGKPPRELSWEDVAMLKR' A
#
# COMPACT_ATOMS: atom_id res chain seq x y z
N MET A 1 -6.19 -5.87 -22.42
CA MET A 1 -6.46 -4.73 -21.50
C MET A 1 -5.18 -4.44 -20.74
N LYS A 2 -4.63 -3.22 -20.78
CA LYS A 2 -3.41 -2.87 -20.01
C LYS A 2 -3.81 -2.71 -18.54
N GLN A 3 -3.36 -3.62 -17.69
CA GLN A 3 -3.49 -3.49 -16.24
C GLN A 3 -2.70 -2.24 -15.84
N LYS A 4 -3.39 -1.17 -15.42
CA LYS A 4 -2.71 0.01 -14.87
C LYS A 4 -2.24 -0.35 -13.47
N THR A 5 -0.93 -0.38 -13.30
CA THR A 5 -0.29 -0.61 -12.00
C THR A 5 0.19 0.73 -11.48
N MET A 6 -0.23 1.11 -10.29
CA MET A 6 0.26 2.32 -9.60
C MET A 6 1.26 1.90 -8.53
N GLN A 7 2.26 2.74 -8.27
CA GLN A 7 3.30 2.44 -7.28
C GLN A 7 3.49 3.62 -6.34
N GLN A 8 3.49 3.33 -5.04
CA GLN A 8 3.78 4.28 -3.98
C GLN A 8 5.01 3.83 -3.21
N ILE A 9 5.83 4.80 -2.78
CA ILE A 9 7.05 4.55 -2.02
C ILE A 9 6.95 5.34 -0.71
N ILE A 10 7.06 4.63 0.41
CA ILE A 10 6.96 5.21 1.75
C ILE A 10 8.22 4.84 2.52
N PRO A 11 8.93 5.79 3.17
CA PRO A 11 10.08 5.43 3.99
C PRO A 11 9.64 4.60 5.20
N SER A 12 10.31 3.48 5.42
CA SER A 12 9.98 2.50 6.46
C SER A 12 10.14 3.01 7.89
N ASN A 13 10.82 4.15 8.05
CA ASN A 13 10.97 4.82 9.33
C ASN A 13 9.67 5.48 9.80
N PHE A 14 8.73 5.74 8.88
CA PHE A 14 7.47 6.41 9.20
C PHE A 14 6.33 5.45 9.55
N ILE A 15 6.44 4.16 9.26
CA ILE A 15 5.31 3.23 9.35
C ILE A 15 5.77 1.82 9.71
N ASP A 16 5.01 1.12 10.55
CA ASP A 16 5.28 -0.29 10.83
C ASP A 16 4.75 -1.20 9.71
N LYS A 17 5.51 -2.22 9.31
CA LYS A 17 5.12 -3.14 8.23
C LYS A 17 3.80 -3.83 8.53
N HIS A 18 3.60 -4.29 9.76
CA HIS A 18 2.40 -5.04 10.13
C HIS A 18 1.17 -4.13 10.10
N LYS A 19 1.27 -2.91 10.66
CA LYS A 19 0.19 -1.92 10.60
C LYS A 19 -0.16 -1.53 9.15
N LEU A 20 0.86 -1.38 8.30
CA LEU A 20 0.68 -1.09 6.88
C LEU A 20 -0.06 -2.22 6.15
N GLU A 21 0.39 -3.47 6.31
CA GLU A 21 -0.23 -4.62 5.64
C GLU A 21 -1.65 -4.89 6.17
N ASP A 22 -1.88 -4.71 7.47
CA ASP A 22 -3.20 -4.83 8.08
C ASP A 22 -4.16 -3.78 7.53
N PHE A 23 -3.77 -2.50 7.55
CA PHE A 23 -4.56 -1.40 6.99
C PHE A 23 -4.90 -1.62 5.50
N LEU A 24 -3.92 -2.05 4.70
CA LEU A 24 -4.17 -2.32 3.28
C LEU A 24 -5.12 -3.50 3.10
N SER A 25 -5.01 -4.55 3.92
CA SER A 25 -5.88 -5.72 3.87
C SER A 25 -7.32 -5.42 4.32
N THR A 26 -7.52 -4.49 5.27
CA THR A 26 -8.86 -4.07 5.70
C THR A 26 -9.54 -3.14 4.70
N THR A 27 -8.75 -2.36 3.96
CA THR A 27 -9.26 -1.29 3.09
C THR A 27 -9.41 -1.74 1.64
N ASN A 28 -8.63 -2.74 1.21
CA ASN A 28 -8.53 -3.20 -0.17
C ASN A 28 -8.67 -4.71 -0.26
N ASP A 29 -9.00 -5.21 -1.46
CA ASP A 29 -8.90 -6.65 -1.74
C ASP A 29 -7.43 -7.10 -1.60
N PRO A 30 -7.12 -8.22 -0.93
CA PRO A 30 -5.74 -8.71 -0.77
C PRO A 30 -4.99 -8.92 -2.08
N SER A 31 -5.70 -9.14 -3.19
CA SER A 31 -5.13 -9.33 -4.53
C SER A 31 -4.83 -8.00 -5.24
N SER A 32 -5.31 -6.89 -4.68
CA SER A 32 -5.23 -5.56 -5.29
C SER A 32 -4.02 -4.74 -4.84
N PHE A 33 -3.17 -5.30 -3.98
CA PHE A 33 -1.91 -4.66 -3.60
C PHE A 33 -0.78 -5.67 -3.34
N LYS A 34 0.45 -5.17 -3.39
CA LYS A 34 1.66 -5.90 -2.99
C LYS A 34 2.63 -4.97 -2.29
N VAL A 35 2.97 -5.28 -1.05
CA VAL A 35 3.99 -4.54 -0.28
C VAL A 35 5.32 -5.27 -0.38
N THR A 36 6.37 -4.56 -0.78
CA THR A 36 7.75 -5.07 -0.79
C THR A 36 8.64 -4.10 -0.04
N ARG A 37 9.39 -4.57 0.95
CA ARG A 37 10.41 -3.76 1.61
C ARG A 37 11.72 -3.84 0.82
N LYS A 38 12.28 -2.69 0.44
CA LYS A 38 13.63 -2.57 -0.12
C LYS A 38 14.39 -1.52 0.67
N LEU A 39 15.48 -1.92 1.31
CA LEU A 39 16.27 -1.06 2.21
C LEU A 39 15.38 -0.42 3.28
N ASP A 40 15.41 0.90 3.35
CA ASP A 40 14.68 1.78 4.26
C ASP A 40 13.32 2.21 3.72
N LYS A 41 12.78 1.58 2.66
CA LYS A 41 11.52 1.98 2.01
C LYS A 41 10.57 0.81 1.78
N TYR A 42 9.28 1.06 1.97
CA TYR A 42 8.20 0.19 1.50
C TYR A 42 7.77 0.63 0.11
N HIS A 43 7.80 -0.31 -0.82
CA HIS A 43 7.25 -0.19 -2.16
C HIS A 43 5.89 -0.87 -2.17
N ILE A 44 4.86 -0.11 -2.46
CA ILE A 44 3.48 -0.59 -2.50
C ILE A 44 3.05 -0.51 -3.95
N GLN A 45 2.75 -1.67 -4.53
CA GLN A 45 2.18 -1.77 -5.87
C GLN A 45 0.69 -2.00 -5.74
N TYR A 46 -0.09 -1.27 -6.51
CA TYR A 46 -1.55 -1.32 -6.52
C TYR A 46 -2.03 -1.84 -7.88
N PHE A 47 -3.01 -2.74 -7.86
CA PHE A 47 -3.58 -3.41 -9.01
C PHE A 47 -5.09 -3.20 -9.07
N ILE A 48 -5.61 -2.90 -10.25
CA ILE A 48 -7.06 -2.90 -10.48
C ILE A 48 -7.53 -4.35 -10.49
N VAL A 49 -8.41 -4.69 -9.57
CA VAL A 49 -9.05 -6.02 -9.46
C VAL A 49 -10.54 -5.84 -9.72
N ASN A 50 -11.09 -6.64 -10.64
CA ASN A 50 -12.51 -6.60 -11.01
C ASN A 50 -13.03 -5.21 -11.42
N GLY A 51 -12.19 -4.41 -12.09
CA GLY A 51 -12.53 -3.06 -12.54
C GLY A 51 -12.60 -2.01 -11.43
N LYS A 52 -12.34 -2.38 -10.17
CA LYS A 52 -12.30 -1.46 -9.03
C LYS A 52 -10.86 -1.02 -8.78
N PRO A 53 -10.56 0.29 -8.79
CA PRO A 53 -9.26 0.78 -8.38
C PRO A 53 -9.10 0.58 -6.86
N PRO A 54 -7.93 0.13 -6.39
CA PRO A 54 -7.63 0.07 -4.97
C PRO A 54 -7.53 1.49 -4.39
N ARG A 55 -7.81 1.63 -3.11
CA ARG A 55 -7.55 2.85 -2.33
C ARG A 55 -6.07 2.92 -1.98
N GLU A 56 -5.44 4.00 -2.44
CA GLU A 56 -4.06 4.35 -2.09
C GLU A 56 -3.97 4.93 -0.67
N LEU A 57 -2.78 4.87 -0.09
CA LEU A 57 -2.49 5.48 1.21
C LEU A 57 -2.35 6.99 1.08
N SER A 58 -3.14 7.73 1.86
CA SER A 58 -2.94 9.17 2.03
C SER A 58 -1.84 9.46 3.07
N TRP A 59 -1.35 10.69 3.12
CA TRP A 59 -0.42 11.11 4.18
C TRP A 59 -1.04 11.09 5.58
N GLU A 60 -2.36 11.24 5.68
CA GLU A 60 -3.09 11.11 6.95
C GLU A 60 -3.08 9.66 7.43
N ASP A 61 -3.33 8.70 6.51
CA ASP A 61 -3.23 7.28 6.81
C ASP A 61 -1.81 6.93 7.28
N VAL A 62 -0.77 7.45 6.60
CA VAL A 62 0.63 7.27 7.02
C VAL A 62 0.87 7.86 8.41
N ALA A 63 0.29 9.02 8.73
CA ALA A 63 0.41 9.64 10.05
C ALA A 63 -0.27 8.82 11.16
N MET A 64 -1.43 8.22 10.88
CA MET A 64 -2.15 7.35 11.82
C MET A 64 -1.42 6.02 12.07
N LEU A 65 -0.68 5.53 11.06
CA LEU A 65 0.06 4.27 11.12
C LEU A 65 1.50 4.44 11.64
N LYS A 66 1.87 5.65 12.10
CA LYS A 66 3.18 5.93 12.71
C LYS A 66 3.44 5.02 13.92
N ARG A 67 4.74 4.77 14.13
CA ARG A 67 5.26 3.99 15.25
C ARG A 67 5.03 4.67 16.58
#